data_AF-A0A966XGT6-F1
#
_entry.id   AF-A0A966XGT6-F1
#
_cell.length_a   1.000
_cell.length_b   1.000
_cell.length_c   1.000
_cell.angle_alpha   90.00
_cell.angle_beta   90.00
_cell.angle_gamma   90.00
#
_symmetry.space_group_name_H-M   'P 1'
#
loop_
_entity.id
_entity.type
_entity.pdbx_description
1 polymer ?
#
loop_
_entity_poly.entity_id
_entity_poly.type
_entity_poly.pdbx_seq_one_letter_code
_entity_poly.pdbx_strand_id
1 'polypeptide(L)'
;SVPLSEELTRRGRTKVTRKVVGPSWRPTPSMLERNPEWPEYIPPGPDNPLGTHALYLSWQYYRIHGTHDTRKIGRRSSNGCIGLYNEHVKELFELTKVGTQVLLI
;
A
#
# COMPACT_ATOMS: atom_id res chain seq x y z
N SER A 1 -7.68 -1.87 3.81
CA SER A 1 -8.39 -1.10 2.79
C SER A 1 -8.27 -1.79 1.45
N VAL A 2 -9.24 -1.54 0.57
CA VAL A 2 -9.22 -1.92 -0.84
C VAL A 2 -9.42 -0.68 -1.72
N PRO A 3 -9.17 -0.73 -3.04
CA PRO A 3 -9.37 0.42 -3.93
C PRO A 3 -10.78 1.03 -3.80
N LEU A 4 -10.87 2.35 -3.93
CA LEU A 4 -12.12 3.08 -3.75
C LEU A 4 -13.12 2.81 -4.88
N SER A 5 -12.63 2.62 -6.10
CA SER A 5 -13.41 2.44 -7.33
C SER A 5 -12.81 1.37 -8.24
N GLU A 6 -13.60 0.92 -9.22
CA GLU A 6 -13.16 0.00 -10.28
C GLU A 6 -12.02 0.58 -11.12
N GLU A 7 -12.04 1.89 -11.41
CA GLU A 7 -10.97 2.58 -12.13
C GLU A 7 -9.62 2.51 -11.39
N LEU A 8 -9.67 2.57 -10.05
CA LEU A 8 -8.50 2.43 -9.19
C LEU A 8 -8.13 0.95 -8.92
N THR A 9 -8.89 -0.01 -9.46
CA THR A 9 -8.68 -1.44 -9.24
C THR A 9 -8.03 -2.08 -10.46
N ARG A 10 -6.71 -2.27 -10.41
CA ARG A 10 -6.02 -3.11 -11.40
C ARG A 10 -6.12 -4.59 -11.02
N ARG A 11 -6.70 -5.43 -11.88
CA ARG A 11 -6.78 -6.88 -11.67
C ARG A 11 -5.72 -7.64 -12.46
N GLY A 12 -5.42 -8.87 -12.02
CA GLY A 12 -4.50 -9.78 -12.70
C GLY A 12 -3.26 -10.12 -11.88
N ARG A 13 -2.24 -10.65 -12.56
CA ARG A 13 -0.99 -11.10 -11.93
C ARG A 13 0.04 -9.97 -11.83
N THR A 14 0.68 -9.91 -10.68
CA THR A 14 1.88 -9.10 -10.39
C THR A 14 2.83 -9.92 -9.52
N LYS A 15 3.93 -9.32 -9.10
CA LYS A 15 4.89 -9.95 -8.19
C LYS A 15 5.47 -8.93 -7.23
N VAL A 16 5.90 -9.40 -6.06
CA VAL A 16 6.66 -8.59 -5.12
C VAL A 16 8.02 -8.24 -5.74
N THR A 17 8.30 -6.95 -5.88
CA THR A 17 9.58 -6.44 -6.41
C THR A 17 10.51 -5.93 -5.33
N ARG A 18 9.96 -5.47 -4.19
CA ARG A 18 10.72 -4.97 -3.05
C ARG A 18 9.95 -5.17 -1.75
N LYS A 19 10.69 -5.39 -0.67
CA LYS A 19 10.18 -5.53 0.69
C LYS A 19 10.83 -4.45 1.57
N VAL A 20 10.05 -3.68 2.31
CA VAL A 20 10.56 -2.59 3.18
C VAL A 20 9.90 -2.65 4.56
N VAL A 21 10.72 -2.63 5.62
CA VAL A 21 10.33 -2.34 7.00
C VAL A 21 10.39 -0.83 7.20
N GLY A 22 9.38 -0.23 7.83
CA GLY A 22 9.27 1.22 8.00
C GLY A 22 9.29 1.97 6.66
N PRO A 23 8.31 1.75 5.77
CA PRO A 23 8.28 2.42 4.47
C PRO A 23 8.03 3.93 4.62
N SER A 24 8.74 4.76 3.85
CA SER A 24 8.33 6.15 3.62
C SER A 24 7.16 6.23 2.65
N TRP A 25 6.31 7.24 2.80
CA TRP A 25 5.21 7.50 1.87
C TRP A 25 5.47 8.75 1.01
N ARG A 26 5.08 8.66 -0.25
CA ARG A 26 5.01 9.77 -1.19
C ARG A 26 3.69 9.66 -1.94
N PRO A 27 2.87 10.72 -2.01
CA PRO A 27 1.68 10.72 -2.84
C PRO A 27 2.06 10.58 -4.33
N THR A 28 1.13 10.06 -5.15
CA THR A 28 1.30 10.06 -6.61
C THR A 28 1.00 11.44 -7.17
N PRO A 29 1.44 11.77 -8.41
CA PRO A 29 1.09 13.05 -9.04
C PRO A 29 -0.42 13.33 -9.04
N SER A 30 -1.22 12.33 -9.41
CA SER A 30 -2.69 12.44 -9.39
C SER A 30 -3.28 12.63 -7.97
N MET A 31 -2.61 12.14 -6.92
CA MET A 31 -3.03 12.41 -5.54
C MET A 31 -2.73 13.86 -5.13
N LEU A 32 -1.58 14.39 -5.54
CA LEU A 32 -1.20 15.80 -5.32
C LEU A 32 -2.09 16.76 -6.11
N GLU A 33 -2.47 16.43 -7.35
CA GLU A 33 -3.44 17.23 -8.12
C GLU A 33 -4.78 17.36 -7.39
N ARG A 34 -5.25 16.29 -6.73
CA ARG A 34 -6.50 16.30 -5.96
C ARG A 34 -6.38 16.93 -4.58
N ASN A 35 -5.18 16.92 -3.98
CA ASN A 35 -4.92 17.42 -2.63
C ASN A 35 -3.57 18.18 -2.64
N PRO A 36 -3.52 19.39 -3.23
CA PRO A 36 -2.27 20.14 -3.41
C PRO A 36 -1.56 20.50 -2.10
N GLU A 37 -2.30 20.52 -1.00
CA GLU A 37 -1.80 20.82 0.34
C GLU A 37 -1.10 19.64 1.04
N TRP A 38 -1.15 18.44 0.46
CA TRP A 38 -0.52 17.26 1.06
C TRP A 38 1.02 17.34 1.00
N PRO A 39 1.71 16.81 2.02
CA PRO A 39 3.17 16.75 1.99
C PRO A 39 3.65 15.82 0.88
N GLU A 40 4.69 16.24 0.15
CA GLU A 40 5.32 15.42 -0.91
C GLU A 40 6.02 14.17 -0.37
N TYR A 41 6.35 14.17 0.93
CA TYR A 41 7.07 13.11 1.60
C TYR A 41 6.66 13.00 3.07
N ILE A 42 6.40 11.78 3.51
CA ILE A 42 6.22 11.44 4.92
C ILE A 42 7.26 10.36 5.29
N PRO A 43 8.14 10.60 6.27
CA PRO A 43 9.12 9.62 6.72
C PRO A 43 8.43 8.42 7.41
N PRO A 44 9.16 7.35 7.70
CA PRO A 44 8.65 6.27 8.53
C PRO A 44 8.24 6.79 9.91
N GLY A 45 7.10 6.34 10.45
CA GLY A 45 6.61 6.77 11.77
C GLY A 45 5.11 6.59 11.94
N PRO A 46 4.56 6.93 13.12
CA PRO A 46 3.13 6.74 13.45
C PRO A 46 2.16 7.47 12.52
N ASP A 47 2.59 8.60 11.94
CA ASP A 47 1.77 9.40 11.01
C ASP A 47 1.84 8.88 9.56
N ASN A 48 2.68 7.86 9.31
CA ASN A 48 2.86 7.32 7.96
C ASN A 48 1.68 6.43 7.56
N PRO A 49 0.98 6.70 6.45
CA PRO A 49 -0.20 5.93 6.06
C PRO A 49 0.10 4.50 5.60
N LEU A 50 1.37 4.13 5.40
CA LEU A 50 1.79 2.80 4.98
C LEU A 50 2.06 1.83 6.15
N GLY A 51 1.97 2.31 7.39
CA GLY A 51 2.17 1.50 8.59
C GLY A 51 3.59 0.94 8.68
N THR A 52 3.71 -0.26 9.24
CA THR A 52 5.01 -0.83 9.64
C THR A 52 5.78 -1.52 8.52
N HIS A 53 5.11 -2.11 7.53
CA HIS A 53 5.74 -2.88 6.46
C HIS A 53 5.04 -2.61 5.13
N ALA A 54 5.80 -2.71 4.03
CA ALA A 54 5.26 -2.68 2.68
C ALA A 54 5.94 -3.68 1.74
N LEU A 55 5.11 -4.35 0.94
CA LEU A 55 5.48 -5.16 -0.22
C LEU A 55 5.14 -4.36 -1.46
N TYR A 56 6.16 -3.98 -2.22
CA TYR A 56 6.02 -3.25 -3.48
C TYR A 56 5.73 -4.24 -4.59
N LEU A 57 4.75 -3.93 -5.43
CA LEU A 57 4.34 -4.79 -6.53
C LEU A 57 5.01 -4.32 -7.84
N SER A 58 5.00 -5.18 -8.86
CA SER A 58 5.52 -4.83 -10.19
C SER A 58 4.64 -3.83 -10.94
N TRP A 59 3.45 -3.54 -10.41
CA TRP A 59 2.61 -2.46 -10.91
C TRP A 59 2.99 -1.12 -10.27
N GLN A 60 3.07 -0.09 -11.11
CA GLN A 60 3.45 1.25 -10.68
C GLN A 60 2.49 1.75 -9.59
N TYR A 61 3.05 2.24 -8.48
CA TYR A 61 2.33 2.77 -7.31
C TYR A 61 1.54 1.76 -6.46
N TYR A 62 1.47 0.48 -6.85
CA TYR A 62 0.76 -0.54 -6.07
C TYR A 62 1.64 -1.18 -5.00
N ARG A 63 1.06 -1.35 -3.82
CA ARG A 63 1.70 -1.96 -2.65
C ARG A 63 0.68 -2.75 -1.84
N ILE A 64 1.15 -3.79 -1.16
CA ILE A 64 0.47 -4.36 0.00
C ILE A 64 1.17 -3.79 1.23
N HIS A 65 0.46 -3.11 2.12
CA HIS A 65 1.08 -2.38 3.23
C HIS A 65 0.24 -2.43 4.50
N GLY A 66 0.82 -2.02 5.63
CA GLY A 66 0.11 -1.86 6.90
C GLY A 66 -0.67 -0.55 6.96
N THR A 67 -1.37 -0.27 8.06
CA THR A 67 -1.98 1.03 8.29
C THR A 67 -2.09 1.30 9.79
N HIS A 68 -1.88 2.54 10.20
CA HIS A 68 -2.21 2.99 11.55
C HIS A 68 -3.70 3.33 11.70
N ASP A 69 -4.40 3.61 10.59
CA ASP A 69 -5.86 3.83 10.59
C ASP A 69 -6.60 2.51 10.31
N THR A 70 -6.92 1.78 11.37
CA THR A 70 -7.60 0.47 11.32
C THR A 70 -9.04 0.55 10.84
N ARG A 71 -9.69 1.73 10.95
CA ARG A 71 -11.07 1.94 10.48
C ARG A 71 -11.22 1.75 8.97
N LYS A 72 -10.12 1.84 8.22
CA LYS A 72 -10.04 1.62 6.76
C LYS A 72 -9.99 0.14 6.36
N ILE A 73 -9.77 -0.78 7.30
CA ILE A 73 -9.76 -2.21 7.00
C ILE A 73 -11.18 -2.68 6.65
N GLY A 74 -11.30 -3.53 5.62
CA GLY A 74 -12.60 -3.97 5.08
C GLY A 74 -13.37 -2.91 4.27
N ARG A 75 -12.80 -1.70 4.04
CA ARG A 75 -13.47 -0.61 3.33
C ARG A 75 -12.77 -0.20 2.03
N ARG A 76 -13.57 0.18 1.03
CA ARG A 76 -13.16 0.89 -0.19
C ARG A 76 -12.68 2.30 0.17
N SER A 77 -11.37 2.53 0.18
CA SER A 77 -10.79 3.78 0.72
C SER A 77 -9.39 4.11 0.21
N SER A 78 -8.80 3.27 -0.63
CA SER A 78 -7.44 3.48 -1.14
C SER A 78 -7.42 3.94 -2.60
N ASN A 79 -6.30 4.54 -3.01
CA ASN A 79 -6.02 4.91 -4.40
C ASN A 79 -5.36 3.76 -5.20
N GLY A 80 -5.66 2.50 -4.86
CA GLY A 80 -5.18 1.31 -5.57
C GLY A 80 -4.40 0.31 -4.72
N CYS A 81 -3.80 0.75 -3.60
CA CYS A 81 -3.04 -0.15 -2.72
C CYS A 81 -3.93 -1.07 -1.87
N ILE A 82 -3.36 -2.17 -1.38
CA ILE A 82 -4.03 -3.07 -0.44
C ILE A 82 -3.49 -2.81 0.97
N GLY A 83 -4.37 -2.38 1.87
CA GLY A 83 -4.02 -2.09 3.27
C GLY A 83 -4.45 -3.20 4.21
N LEU A 84 -3.55 -3.65 5.08
CA LEU A 84 -3.76 -4.67 6.10
C LEU A 84 -3.53 -4.10 7.50
N TYR A 85 -3.98 -4.82 8.53
CA TYR A 85 -3.51 -4.59 9.89
C TYR A 85 -1.99 -4.72 9.96
N ASN A 86 -1.35 -3.98 10.88
CA ASN A 86 0.12 -3.97 11.00
C ASN A 86 0.66 -5.37 11.36
N GLU A 87 -0.07 -6.12 12.18
CA GLU A 87 0.29 -7.49 12.55
C GLU A 87 0.25 -8.41 11.32
N HIS A 88 -0.81 -8.30 10.52
CA HIS A 88 -1.01 -9.15 9.33
C HIS A 88 -0.03 -8.82 8.20
N VAL A 89 0.29 -7.54 7.95
CA VAL A 89 1.30 -7.21 6.94
C VAL A 89 2.68 -7.71 7.36
N LYS A 90 3.01 -7.67 8.67
CA LYS A 90 4.27 -8.20 9.18
C LYS A 90 4.35 -9.70 8.99
N GLU A 91 3.30 -10.45 9.31
CA GLU A 91 3.25 -11.89 9.06
C GLU A 91 3.41 -12.22 7.56
N LEU A 92 2.64 -11.56 6.69
CA LEU A 92 2.76 -11.73 5.24
C LEU A 92 4.16 -11.34 4.74
N PHE A 93 4.76 -10.32 5.34
CA PHE A 93 6.12 -9.93 5.02
C PHE A 93 7.10 -11.07 5.29
N GLU A 94 7.04 -11.73 6.44
CA GLU A 94 7.94 -12.87 6.74
C GLU A 94 7.71 -14.07 5.81
N LEU A 95 6.46 -14.34 5.43
CA LEU A 95 6.11 -15.46 4.56
C LEU A 95 6.50 -15.27 3.09
N THR A 96 6.70 -14.03 2.65
CA THR A 96 6.92 -13.71 1.23
C THR A 96 8.39 -13.41 0.91
N LYS A 97 8.77 -13.61 -0.36
CA LYS A 97 10.10 -13.27 -0.89
C LYS A 97 9.93 -12.29 -2.05
N VAL A 98 11.00 -11.57 -2.39
CA VAL A 98 11.04 -10.86 -3.67
C VAL A 98 10.87 -11.90 -4.78
N GLY A 99 9.98 -11.61 -5.73
CA GLY A 99 9.56 -12.54 -6.78
C GLY A 99 8.28 -13.32 -6.48
N THR A 100 7.77 -13.32 -5.24
CA THR A 100 6.49 -13.97 -4.92
C THR A 100 5.37 -13.43 -5.81
N GLN A 101 4.65 -14.34 -6.48
CA GLN A 101 3.52 -13.99 -7.33
C GLN A 101 2.33 -13.53 -6.48
N VAL A 102 1.66 -12.48 -6.94
CA VAL A 102 0.43 -11.96 -6.37
C VAL A 102 -0.63 -11.95 -7.46
N LEU A 103 -1.81 -12.44 -7.13
CA LEU A 103 -2.99 -12.38 -8.00
C LEU A 103 -4.04 -11.51 -7.31
N LEU A 104 -4.44 -10.42 -7.97
CA LEU A 104 -5.56 -9.58 -7.52
C LEU A 104 -6.79 -9.89 -8.37
N ILE A 105 -7.89 -10.29 -7.72
CA ILE A 105 -9.18 -10.66 -8.31
C ILE A 105 -10.29 -9.70 -7.88
#